data_AF-A0A970BCT0-F1
#
_entry.id   AF-A0A970BCT0-F1
#
_cell.length_a   1.000
_cell.length_b   1.000
_cell.length_c   1.000
_cell.angle_alpha   90.00
_cell.angle_beta   90.00
_cell.angle_gamma   90.00
#
_symmetry.space_group_name_H-M   'P 1'
#
loop_
_entity.id
_entity.type
_entity.pdbx_description
1 polymer ?
#
loop_
_entity_poly.entity_id
_entity_poly.type
_entity_poly.pdbx_seq_one_letter_code
_entity_poly.pdbx_strand_id
1 'polypeptide(L)'
;MTTLPITRMTLYKHGVGFFERRATLEGESVTLSFPVEAMNDILKSLTAVDWGDGQITGIDYATPQSREERLVGCSIRLDDGRSLRDLLISLRGRQVRLRLDQDETAEGVLIGLDELPERQPIAASLVSLLQDGGQTRAFTLGRVQGVDILDEQGAADLRFFLEVSLTQERQRQVTIRLTPGQHDLSVSYVAPAPVWRVSYRLLADPETEEALLMG
;
A
#
# COMPACT_ATOMS: atom_id res chain seq x y z
N MET A 1 -23.51 2.47 -10.09
CA MET A 1 -22.47 1.46 -9.83
C MET A 1 -23.05 0.11 -10.18
N THR A 2 -22.66 -0.45 -11.32
CA THR A 2 -23.07 -1.79 -11.78
C THR A 2 -22.35 -2.84 -10.95
N THR A 3 -23.09 -3.58 -10.12
CA THR A 3 -22.54 -4.60 -9.23
C THR A 3 -22.49 -5.95 -9.93
N LEU A 4 -21.32 -6.59 -9.93
CA LEU A 4 -21.14 -7.96 -10.42
C LEU A 4 -20.99 -8.93 -9.21
N PRO A 5 -22.09 -9.53 -8.72
CA PRO A 5 -22.07 -10.40 -7.55
C PRO A 5 -21.42 -11.74 -7.86
N ILE A 6 -20.90 -12.43 -6.84
CA ILE A 6 -20.40 -13.81 -6.97
C ILE A 6 -21.61 -14.74 -7.06
N THR A 7 -21.70 -15.51 -8.15
CA THR A 7 -22.76 -16.48 -8.41
C THR A 7 -22.31 -17.92 -8.15
N ARG A 8 -21.01 -18.19 -8.27
CA ARG A 8 -20.43 -19.51 -8.00
C ARG A 8 -19.05 -19.38 -7.39
N MET A 9 -18.75 -20.28 -6.44
CA MET A 9 -17.44 -20.39 -5.81
C MET A 9 -17.07 -21.86 -5.61
N THR A 10 -15.82 -22.20 -5.92
CA THR A 10 -15.23 -23.51 -5.64
C THR A 10 -13.99 -23.29 -4.79
N LEU A 11 -13.96 -23.84 -3.58
CA LEU A 11 -12.81 -23.74 -2.69
C LEU A 11 -11.97 -25.02 -2.77
N TYR A 12 -10.66 -24.86 -2.86
CA TYR A 12 -9.71 -25.97 -2.91
C TYR A 12 -8.96 -26.13 -1.58
N LYS A 13 -8.62 -27.37 -1.22
CA LYS A 13 -7.95 -27.70 0.05
C LYS A 13 -6.56 -27.05 0.20
N HIS A 14 -5.96 -26.62 -0.89
CA HIS A 14 -4.63 -25.97 -0.91
C HIS A 14 -4.70 -24.43 -0.78
N GLY A 15 -5.81 -23.87 -0.30
CA GLY A 15 -5.92 -22.44 0.01
C GLY A 15 -6.15 -21.53 -1.20
N VAL A 16 -6.78 -22.07 -2.24
CA VAL A 16 -7.13 -21.34 -3.47
C VAL A 16 -8.63 -21.46 -3.69
N GLY A 17 -9.27 -20.42 -4.21
CA GLY A 17 -10.66 -20.43 -4.62
C GLY A 17 -10.81 -20.03 -6.08
N PHE A 18 -11.71 -20.70 -6.79
CA PHE A 18 -12.24 -20.25 -8.08
C PHE A 18 -13.56 -19.51 -7.84
N PHE A 19 -13.70 -18.33 -8.41
CA PHE A 19 -14.86 -17.46 -8.24
C PHE A 19 -15.41 -17.11 -9.61
N GLU A 20 -16.73 -17.16 -9.73
CA GLU A 20 -17.48 -16.69 -10.89
C GLU A 20 -18.44 -15.60 -10.42
N ARG A 21 -18.43 -14.48 -11.14
CA ARG A 21 -19.34 -13.36 -10.94
C ARG A 21 -20.16 -13.18 -12.20
N ARG A 22 -21.49 -13.05 -12.08
CA ARG A 22 -22.36 -12.85 -13.23
C ARG A 22 -23.52 -11.91 -12.92
N ALA A 23 -23.80 -11.00 -13.83
CA ALA A 23 -25.02 -10.20 -13.83
C ALA A 23 -25.33 -9.65 -15.22
N THR A 24 -26.61 -9.37 -15.45
CA THR A 24 -27.04 -8.50 -16.55
C THR A 24 -26.79 -7.05 -16.17
N LEU A 25 -26.11 -6.31 -17.03
CA LEU A 25 -25.74 -4.91 -16.79
C LEU A 25 -25.78 -4.09 -18.08
N GLU A 26 -26.00 -2.78 -17.93
CA GLU A 26 -26.03 -1.83 -19.04
C GLU A 26 -24.86 -0.84 -18.89
N GLY A 27 -24.12 -0.61 -19.98
CA GLY A 27 -23.01 0.35 -20.02
C GLY A 27 -21.76 -0.21 -20.68
N GLU A 28 -20.74 0.64 -20.79
CA GLU A 28 -19.52 0.37 -21.57
C GLU A 28 -18.35 -0.18 -20.74
N SER A 29 -18.52 -0.30 -19.41
CA SER A 29 -17.47 -0.86 -18.55
C SER A 29 -17.98 -1.38 -17.21
N VAL A 30 -17.20 -2.30 -16.65
CA VAL A 30 -17.38 -2.84 -15.30
C VAL A 30 -16.05 -2.87 -14.57
N THR A 31 -16.00 -2.32 -13.35
CA THR A 31 -14.79 -2.29 -12.53
C THR A 31 -14.91 -3.23 -11.34
N LEU A 32 -13.91 -4.09 -11.16
CA LEU A 32 -13.78 -5.02 -10.03
C LEU A 32 -12.59 -4.60 -9.17
N SER A 33 -12.72 -4.70 -7.85
CA SER A 33 -11.65 -4.40 -6.90
C SER A 33 -11.16 -5.68 -6.22
N PHE A 34 -9.84 -5.87 -6.18
CA PHE A 34 -9.17 -7.05 -5.65
C PHE A 34 -8.05 -6.68 -4.69
N PRO A 35 -7.71 -7.52 -3.68
CA PRO A 35 -6.52 -7.32 -2.86
C PRO A 35 -5.25 -7.30 -3.71
N VAL A 36 -4.28 -6.43 -3.37
CA VAL A 36 -2.99 -6.33 -4.09
C VAL A 36 -2.29 -7.67 -4.16
N GLU A 37 -2.32 -8.42 -3.06
CA GLU A 37 -1.61 -9.70 -2.93
C GLU A 37 -2.19 -10.76 -3.86
N ALA A 38 -3.47 -10.65 -4.23
CA ALA A 38 -4.14 -11.56 -5.13
C ALA A 38 -3.96 -11.19 -6.62
N MET A 39 -3.49 -9.98 -6.94
CA MET A 39 -3.52 -9.45 -8.31
C MET A 39 -2.80 -10.32 -9.34
N ASN A 40 -1.68 -10.94 -8.96
CA ASN A 40 -0.92 -11.80 -9.86
C ASN A 40 -1.76 -13.02 -10.30
N ASP A 41 -2.45 -13.66 -9.36
CA ASP A 41 -3.29 -14.83 -9.64
C ASP A 41 -4.55 -14.43 -10.42
N ILE A 42 -5.13 -13.26 -10.09
CA ILE A 42 -6.25 -12.68 -10.84
C ILE A 42 -5.84 -12.47 -12.30
N LEU A 43 -4.77 -11.72 -12.58
CA LEU A 43 -4.37 -11.39 -13.95
C LEU A 43 -4.04 -12.63 -14.79
N LYS A 44 -3.51 -13.69 -14.16
CA LYS A 44 -3.19 -14.95 -14.84
C LYS A 44 -4.41 -15.83 -15.16
N SER A 45 -5.51 -15.64 -14.44
CA SER A 45 -6.68 -16.54 -14.50
C SER A 45 -7.97 -15.84 -14.94
N LEU A 46 -7.98 -14.51 -14.98
CA LEU A 46 -9.15 -13.71 -15.29
C LEU A 46 -9.69 -14.05 -16.68
N THR A 47 -10.93 -14.51 -16.70
CA THR A 47 -11.69 -14.75 -17.92
C THR A 47 -12.96 -13.93 -17.85
N ALA A 48 -13.28 -13.20 -18.92
CA ALA A 48 -14.54 -12.48 -19.05
C ALA A 48 -15.25 -12.99 -20.31
N VAL A 49 -16.54 -13.25 -20.17
CA VAL A 49 -17.41 -13.72 -21.26
C VAL A 49 -18.72 -12.94 -21.18
N ASP A 50 -19.13 -12.36 -22.30
CA ASP A 50 -20.49 -11.85 -22.46
C ASP A 50 -21.36 -12.94 -23.09
N TRP A 51 -22.43 -13.32 -22.40
CA TRP A 51 -23.40 -14.31 -22.90
C TRP A 51 -24.56 -13.66 -23.67
N GLY A 52 -24.61 -12.33 -23.74
CA GLY A 52 -25.54 -11.57 -24.56
C GLY A 52 -24.98 -11.28 -25.96
N ASP A 53 -25.50 -10.24 -26.60
CA ASP A 53 -25.09 -9.80 -27.95
C ASP A 53 -23.91 -8.79 -27.92
N GLY A 54 -23.45 -8.41 -26.72
CA GLY A 54 -22.34 -7.47 -26.54
C GLY A 54 -20.96 -8.11 -26.73
N GLN A 55 -19.93 -7.26 -26.76
CA GLN A 55 -18.54 -7.70 -26.88
C GLN A 55 -17.66 -7.06 -25.82
N ILE A 56 -16.66 -7.83 -25.37
CA ILE A 56 -15.58 -7.34 -24.52
C ILE A 56 -14.51 -6.73 -25.42
N THR A 57 -14.24 -5.45 -25.24
CA THR A 57 -13.30 -4.68 -26.07
C THR A 57 -11.90 -4.60 -25.46
N GLY A 58 -11.77 -4.81 -24.15
CA GLY A 58 -10.49 -4.77 -23.48
C GLY A 58 -10.56 -5.01 -21.97
N ILE A 59 -9.39 -5.17 -21.35
CA ILE A 59 -9.22 -5.26 -19.90
C ILE A 59 -8.12 -4.27 -19.53
N ASP A 60 -8.51 -3.25 -18.77
CA ASP A 60 -7.62 -2.23 -18.23
C ASP A 60 -7.27 -2.58 -16.78
N TYR A 61 -5.99 -2.50 -16.45
CA TYR A 61 -5.52 -2.55 -15.06
C TYR A 61 -4.41 -1.51 -14.88
N ALA A 62 -4.36 -0.88 -13.70
CA ALA A 62 -3.23 -0.03 -13.37
C ALA A 62 -2.01 -0.93 -13.14
N THR A 63 -0.95 -0.72 -13.94
CA THR A 63 0.33 -1.43 -13.74
C THR A 63 0.78 -1.22 -12.30
N PRO A 64 1.07 -2.30 -11.55
CA PRO A 64 1.49 -2.16 -10.17
C PRO A 64 2.81 -1.39 -10.14
N GLN A 65 2.79 -0.18 -9.60
CA GLN A 65 3.99 0.43 -9.05
C GLN A 65 4.02 0.12 -7.56
N SER A 66 5.05 -0.61 -7.13
CA SER A 66 5.37 -0.80 -5.73
C SER A 66 5.59 0.56 -5.04
N ARG A 67 5.49 0.59 -3.72
CA ARG A 67 5.84 1.80 -2.95
C ARG A 67 7.26 2.27 -3.30
N GLU A 68 8.17 1.34 -3.49
CA GLU A 68 9.56 1.63 -3.84
C GLU A 68 9.68 2.27 -5.22
N GLU A 69 8.92 1.76 -6.21
CA GLU A 69 8.83 2.30 -7.57
C GLU A 69 8.20 3.69 -7.60
N ARG A 70 7.13 3.91 -6.84
CA ARG A 70 6.51 5.25 -6.70
C ARG A 70 7.46 6.26 -6.06
N LEU A 71 8.32 5.82 -5.16
CA LEU A 71 9.31 6.65 -4.49
C LEU A 71 10.64 6.76 -5.25
N VAL A 72 10.76 6.22 -6.46
CA VAL A 72 11.95 6.42 -7.31
C VAL A 72 12.13 7.92 -7.56
N GLY A 73 13.33 8.43 -7.29
CA GLY A 73 13.65 9.85 -7.39
C GLY A 73 13.26 10.68 -6.15
N CYS A 74 12.45 10.16 -5.23
CA CYS A 74 12.23 10.80 -3.94
C CYS A 74 13.47 10.63 -3.05
N SER A 75 14.07 11.75 -2.67
CA SER A 75 15.27 11.80 -1.83
C SER A 75 15.00 11.52 -0.35
N ILE A 76 13.75 11.58 0.07
CA ILE A 76 13.34 11.40 1.47
C ILE A 76 12.90 9.96 1.69
N ARG A 77 13.50 9.33 2.71
CA ARG A 77 13.20 7.96 3.14
C ARG A 77 13.11 7.97 4.65
N LEU A 78 11.93 7.62 5.18
CA LEU A 78 11.68 7.59 6.63
C LEU A 78 11.29 6.17 7.05
N ASP A 79 11.95 5.66 8.10
CA ASP A 79 11.54 4.46 8.79
C ASP A 79 10.54 4.80 9.92
N ASP A 80 9.59 3.90 10.18
CA ASP A 80 8.54 4.09 11.19
C ASP A 80 9.11 4.24 12.61
N GLY A 81 10.30 3.69 12.89
CA GLY A 81 10.94 3.75 14.20
C GLY A 81 11.90 4.94 14.41
N ARG A 82 12.31 5.66 13.35
CA ARG A 82 13.40 6.66 13.39
C ARG A 82 13.16 7.90 12.52
N SER A 83 11.91 8.31 12.39
CA SER A 83 11.45 9.35 11.44
C SER A 83 12.23 10.68 11.48
N LEU A 84 12.47 11.30 12.63
CA LEU A 84 13.20 12.58 12.70
C LEU A 84 14.68 12.44 12.32
N ARG A 85 15.31 11.35 12.76
CA ARG A 85 16.71 11.04 12.43
C ARG A 85 16.87 10.84 10.93
N ASP A 86 16.00 10.01 10.35
CA ASP A 86 16.05 9.71 8.92
C ASP A 86 15.71 10.93 8.07
N LEU A 87 14.82 11.81 8.56
CA LEU A 87 14.54 13.09 7.93
C LEU A 87 15.80 13.98 7.90
N LEU A 88 16.49 14.15 9.03
CA LEU A 88 17.72 14.93 9.08
C LEU A 88 18.81 14.35 8.17
N ILE A 89 18.94 13.02 8.10
CA ILE A 89 19.86 12.36 7.19
C ILE A 89 19.47 12.65 5.73
N SER A 90 18.17 12.53 5.40
CA SER A 90 17.64 12.77 4.05
C SER A 90 17.70 14.24 3.62
N LEU A 91 17.79 15.17 4.57
CA LEU A 91 17.90 16.61 4.32
C LEU A 91 19.35 17.09 4.16
N ARG A 92 20.35 16.20 4.27
CA ARG A 92 21.76 16.58 4.05
C ARG A 92 21.94 17.29 2.70
N GLY A 93 22.63 18.42 2.72
CA GLY A 93 22.87 19.28 1.56
C GLY A 93 21.75 20.26 1.26
N ARG A 94 20.64 20.24 2.02
CA ARG A 94 19.52 21.16 1.83
C ARG A 94 19.55 22.34 2.78
N GLN A 95 18.97 23.45 2.35
CA GLN A 95 18.74 24.62 3.19
C GLN A 95 17.64 24.31 4.21
N VAL A 96 17.94 24.49 5.49
CA VAL A 96 17.01 24.24 6.59
C VAL A 96 17.12 25.33 7.65
N ARG A 97 16.07 25.46 8.44
CA ARG A 97 16.08 26.21 9.71
C ARG A 97 15.81 25.26 10.86
N LEU A 98 16.77 25.11 11.74
CA LEU A 98 16.61 24.40 13.00
C LEU A 98 15.93 25.33 14.00
N ARG A 99 14.84 24.87 14.62
CA ARG A 99 14.21 25.51 15.78
C ARG A 99 14.78 24.85 17.02
N LEU A 100 15.50 25.62 17.81
CA LEU A 100 16.18 25.17 19.02
C LEU A 100 15.34 25.49 20.26
N ASP A 101 15.83 25.11 21.43
CA ASP A 101 15.28 25.55 22.70
C ASP A 101 15.40 27.07 22.88
N GLN A 102 14.57 27.63 23.77
CA GLN A 102 14.59 29.06 24.11
C GLN A 102 14.26 30.01 22.93
N ASP A 103 13.44 29.56 21.98
CA ASP A 103 13.09 30.30 20.76
C ASP A 103 14.30 30.71 19.88
N GLU A 104 15.46 30.07 20.07
CA GLU A 104 16.62 30.24 19.18
C GLU A 104 16.37 29.52 17.85
N THR A 105 16.80 30.13 16.74
CA THR A 105 16.76 29.50 15.42
C THR A 105 18.12 29.57 14.75
N ALA A 106 18.52 28.50 14.05
CA ALA A 106 19.73 28.46 13.27
C ALA A 106 19.41 28.04 11.83
N GLU A 107 19.81 28.87 10.86
CA GLU A 107 19.61 28.64 9.44
C GLU A 107 20.94 28.33 8.75
N GLY A 108 20.90 27.46 7.74
CA GLY A 108 22.04 27.10 6.91
C GLY A 108 21.81 25.81 6.11
N VAL A 109 22.86 25.36 5.42
CA VAL A 109 22.85 24.08 4.70
C VAL A 109 23.14 22.95 5.67
N LEU A 110 22.28 21.94 5.73
CA LEU A 110 22.44 20.81 6.63
C LEU A 110 23.63 19.94 6.19
N ILE A 111 24.65 19.79 7.04
CA ILE A 111 25.79 18.91 6.78
C ILE A 111 25.45 17.48 7.16
N GLY A 112 24.70 17.30 8.25
CA GLY A 112 24.23 15.99 8.69
C GLY A 112 24.13 15.85 10.19
N LEU A 113 23.98 14.61 10.60
CA LEU A 113 23.85 14.18 11.99
C LEU A 113 25.06 13.29 12.34
N ASP A 114 25.84 13.71 13.33
CA ASP A 114 26.99 12.98 13.85
C ASP A 114 26.56 12.19 15.08
N GLU A 115 26.63 10.87 14.97
CA GLU A 115 26.29 9.96 16.07
C GLU A 115 27.49 9.69 16.94
N LEU A 116 27.32 9.92 18.24
CA LEU A 116 28.31 9.51 19.22
C LEU A 116 28.27 7.99 19.38
N PRO A 117 29.42 7.33 19.67
CA PRO A 117 29.53 5.87 19.71
C PRO A 117 28.46 5.19 20.58
N GLU A 118 28.10 3.96 20.21
CA GLU A 118 27.06 3.14 20.84
C GLU A 118 27.22 3.09 22.37
N ARG A 119 26.32 3.79 23.06
CA ARG A 119 26.00 3.84 24.52
C ARG A 119 25.51 5.22 24.97
N GLN A 120 25.57 6.23 24.10
CA GLN A 120 25.04 7.56 24.42
C GLN A 120 23.58 7.72 23.97
N PRO A 121 22.76 8.49 24.70
CA PRO A 121 21.40 8.80 24.27
C PRO A 121 21.43 9.61 22.96
N ILE A 122 20.47 9.37 22.07
CA ILE A 122 20.32 10.09 20.79
C ILE A 122 20.31 11.62 20.96
N ALA A 123 19.83 12.11 22.09
CA ALA A 123 19.84 13.53 22.41
C ALA A 123 21.26 14.15 22.44
N ALA A 124 22.31 13.35 22.67
CA ALA A 124 23.70 13.80 22.66
C ALA A 124 24.30 13.91 21.25
N SER A 125 23.67 13.33 20.24
CA SER A 125 24.12 13.45 18.84
C SER A 125 24.18 14.91 18.40
N LEU A 126 25.05 15.22 17.46
CA LEU A 126 25.22 16.57 16.95
C LEU A 126 24.57 16.71 15.57
N VAL A 127 23.95 17.86 15.32
CA VAL A 127 23.47 18.29 14.02
C VAL A 127 24.29 19.48 13.58
N SER A 128 24.88 19.39 12.39
CA SER A 128 25.81 20.40 11.87
C SER A 128 25.21 21.17 10.71
N LEU A 129 25.32 22.50 10.74
CA LEU A 129 24.91 23.43 9.69
C LEU A 129 26.12 24.18 9.13
N LEU A 130 26.14 24.39 7.82
CA LEU A 130 27.00 25.34 7.14
C LEU A 130 26.24 26.68 7.00
N GLN A 131 26.74 27.73 7.64
CA GLN A 131 26.14 29.06 7.61
C GLN A 131 26.81 29.96 6.54
N ASP A 132 26.13 31.06 6.23
CA ASP A 132 26.63 32.10 5.35
C ASP A 132 27.98 32.62 5.85
N GLY A 133 28.98 32.61 4.97
CA GLY A 133 30.38 32.89 5.33
C GLY A 133 31.26 31.66 5.51
N GLY A 134 30.73 30.45 5.29
CA GLY A 134 31.50 29.20 5.31
C GLY A 134 31.77 28.67 6.73
N GLN A 135 31.12 29.23 7.75
CA GLN A 135 31.24 28.78 9.13
C GLN A 135 30.37 27.54 9.35
N THR A 136 30.97 26.47 9.86
CA THR A 136 30.24 25.30 10.34
C THR A 136 29.88 25.47 11.82
N ARG A 137 28.61 25.27 12.18
CA ARG A 137 28.14 25.23 13.57
C ARG A 137 27.46 23.91 13.86
N ALA A 138 27.80 23.32 14.99
CA ALA A 138 27.18 22.10 15.50
C ALA A 138 26.24 22.42 16.68
N PHE A 139 25.10 21.74 16.71
CA PHE A 139 24.09 21.86 17.75
C PHE A 139 23.78 20.47 18.31
N THR A 140 23.56 20.37 19.62
CA THR A 140 23.10 19.12 20.23
C THR A 140 21.68 18.81 19.80
N LEU A 141 21.40 17.59 19.35
CA LEU A 141 20.09 17.17 18.85
C LEU A 141 19.00 17.34 19.92
N GLY A 142 19.31 17.15 21.20
CA GLY A 142 18.38 17.38 22.31
C GLY A 142 17.89 18.83 22.44
N ARG A 143 18.57 19.80 21.81
CA ARG A 143 18.11 21.20 21.74
C ARG A 143 17.16 21.43 20.57
N VAL A 144 17.14 20.55 19.56
CA VAL A 144 16.32 20.71 18.35
C VAL A 144 14.87 20.35 18.66
N GLN A 145 13.99 21.35 18.60
CA GLN A 145 12.55 21.20 18.78
C GLN A 145 11.80 21.01 17.45
N GLY A 146 12.41 21.44 16.33
CA GLY A 146 11.82 21.29 15.02
C GLY A 146 12.78 21.66 13.89
N VAL A 147 12.38 21.32 12.66
CA VAL A 147 13.11 21.65 11.44
C VAL A 147 12.14 22.21 10.42
N ASP A 148 12.39 23.43 9.96
CA ASP A 148 11.72 23.98 8.79
C ASP A 148 12.59 23.65 7.55
N ILE A 149 11.98 22.99 6.56
CA ILE A 149 12.63 22.70 5.28
C ILE A 149 12.46 23.93 4.40
N LEU A 150 13.56 24.63 4.13
CA LEU A 150 13.56 25.83 3.28
C LEU A 150 13.78 25.48 1.80
N ASP A 151 14.34 24.30 1.52
CA ASP A 151 14.45 23.73 0.19
C ASP A 151 13.08 23.23 -0.33
N GLU A 152 12.60 23.82 -1.43
CA GLU A 152 11.28 23.52 -2.00
C GLU A 152 11.18 22.05 -2.45
N GLN A 153 12.23 21.51 -3.09
CA GLN A 153 12.25 20.12 -3.54
C GLN A 153 12.17 19.16 -2.35
N GLY A 154 12.91 19.41 -1.27
CA GLY A 154 12.84 18.59 -0.07
C GLY A 154 11.48 18.65 0.62
N ALA A 155 10.84 19.82 0.66
CA ALA A 155 9.49 19.93 1.18
C ALA A 155 8.47 19.17 0.31
N ALA A 156 8.61 19.22 -1.03
CA ALA A 156 7.77 18.46 -1.96
C ALA A 156 7.97 16.94 -1.80
N ASP A 157 9.23 16.49 -1.75
CA ASP A 157 9.59 15.07 -1.55
C ASP A 157 9.01 14.52 -0.24
N LEU A 158 9.03 15.31 0.85
CA LEU A 158 8.50 14.88 2.14
C LEU A 158 6.99 14.69 2.06
N ARG A 159 6.28 15.66 1.48
CA ARG A 159 4.82 15.57 1.31
C ARG A 159 4.45 14.37 0.45
N PHE A 160 5.15 14.18 -0.67
CA PHE A 160 4.93 13.04 -1.55
C PHE A 160 5.20 11.70 -0.84
N PHE A 161 6.29 11.59 -0.07
CA PHE A 161 6.57 10.39 0.71
C PHE A 161 5.44 10.07 1.71
N LEU A 162 4.94 11.08 2.41
CA LEU A 162 3.85 10.93 3.38
C LEU A 162 2.54 10.55 2.68
N GLU A 163 2.22 11.14 1.54
CA GLU A 163 1.05 10.79 0.74
C GLU A 163 1.08 9.34 0.24
N VAL A 164 2.23 8.89 -0.29
CA VAL A 164 2.43 7.50 -0.68
C VAL A 164 2.31 6.56 0.53
N SER A 165 2.73 7.01 1.72
CA SER A 165 2.64 6.23 2.96
C SER A 165 1.20 6.11 3.47
N LEU A 166 0.36 7.13 3.25
CA LEU A 166 -1.08 7.08 3.53
C LEU A 166 -1.81 6.17 2.55
N THR A 167 -1.36 6.14 1.29
CA THR A 167 -1.95 5.34 0.23
C THR A 167 -1.43 3.91 0.25
N GLN A 168 -1.65 3.18 1.35
CA GLN A 168 -1.68 1.73 1.28
C GLN A 168 -2.93 1.32 0.50
N GLU A 169 -2.88 1.37 -0.84
CA GLU A 169 -3.92 0.80 -1.69
C GLU A 169 -3.95 -0.71 -1.44
N ARG A 170 -4.71 -1.15 -0.42
CA ARG A 170 -4.94 -2.58 -0.15
C ARG A 170 -5.73 -3.24 -1.26
N GLN A 171 -6.35 -2.46 -2.14
CA GLN A 171 -7.14 -2.93 -3.26
C GLN A 171 -6.69 -2.29 -4.57
N ARG A 172 -6.82 -3.06 -5.66
CA ARG A 172 -6.53 -2.66 -7.03
C ARG A 172 -7.75 -2.89 -7.90
N GLN A 173 -7.92 -2.03 -8.88
CA GLN A 173 -9.05 -2.08 -9.80
C GLN A 173 -8.64 -2.73 -11.12
N VAL A 174 -9.50 -3.61 -11.61
CA VAL A 174 -9.48 -4.14 -12.97
C VAL A 174 -10.77 -3.69 -13.64
N THR A 175 -10.67 -3.02 -14.77
CA THR A 175 -11.81 -2.52 -15.53
C THR A 175 -11.95 -3.31 -16.82
N ILE A 176 -13.09 -3.95 -17.00
CA ILE A 176 -13.45 -4.66 -18.23
C ILE A 176 -14.21 -3.66 -19.10
N ARG A 177 -13.77 -3.47 -20.34
CA ARG A 177 -14.39 -2.62 -21.35
C ARG A 177 -15.35 -3.44 -22.21
N LEU A 178 -16.51 -2.87 -22.47
CA LEU A 178 -17.61 -3.48 -23.19
C LEU A 178 -18.03 -2.55 -24.34
N THR A 179 -18.72 -3.08 -25.33
CA THR A 179 -19.46 -2.26 -26.29
C THR A 179 -20.61 -1.52 -25.59
N PRO A 180 -21.16 -0.43 -26.14
CA PRO A 180 -22.38 0.17 -25.57
C PRO A 180 -23.57 -0.79 -25.66
N GLY A 181 -24.36 -0.94 -24.60
CA GLY A 181 -25.59 -1.73 -24.60
C GLY A 181 -25.83 -2.52 -23.31
N GLN A 182 -26.67 -3.54 -23.41
CA GLN A 182 -26.90 -4.52 -22.35
C GLN A 182 -25.99 -5.74 -22.55
N HIS A 183 -25.50 -6.28 -21.43
CA HIS A 183 -24.54 -7.37 -21.36
C HIS A 183 -24.99 -8.40 -20.34
N ASP A 184 -24.81 -9.69 -20.63
CA ASP A 184 -24.89 -10.76 -19.64
C ASP A 184 -23.47 -11.21 -19.31
N LEU A 185 -22.80 -10.41 -18.48
CA LEU A 185 -21.39 -10.53 -18.24
C LEU A 185 -21.11 -11.58 -17.17
N SER A 186 -20.24 -12.53 -17.50
CA SER A 186 -19.66 -13.50 -16.59
C SER A 186 -18.15 -13.29 -16.48
N VAL A 187 -17.65 -13.12 -15.27
CA VAL A 187 -16.22 -12.95 -14.98
C VAL A 187 -15.77 -14.01 -13.99
N SER A 188 -14.75 -14.76 -14.37
CA SER A 188 -14.20 -15.85 -13.57
C SER A 188 -12.73 -15.62 -13.28
N TYR A 189 -12.28 -15.94 -12.07
CA TYR A 189 -10.90 -15.77 -11.64
C TYR A 189 -10.54 -16.70 -10.49
N VAL A 190 -9.24 -16.87 -10.26
CA VAL A 190 -8.66 -17.61 -9.13
C VAL A 190 -8.04 -16.64 -8.14
N ALA A 191 -8.31 -16.82 -6.84
CA ALA A 191 -7.73 -15.99 -5.78
C ALA A 191 -7.40 -16.82 -4.53
N PRO A 192 -6.46 -16.36 -3.68
CA PRO A 192 -6.21 -16.95 -2.37
C PRO A 192 -7.50 -17.03 -1.54
N ALA A 193 -7.72 -18.17 -0.90
CA ALA A 193 -8.87 -18.41 -0.04
C ALA A 193 -8.42 -19.11 1.25
N PRO A 194 -9.16 -18.95 2.37
CA PRO A 194 -8.86 -19.69 3.59
C PRO A 194 -8.79 -21.19 3.33
N VAL A 195 -7.83 -21.88 3.95
CA VAL A 195 -7.77 -23.34 3.89
C VAL A 195 -9.01 -23.89 4.59
N TRP A 196 -9.92 -24.45 3.79
CA TRP A 196 -11.13 -25.05 4.29
C TRP A 196 -10.91 -26.55 4.52
N ARG A 197 -11.27 -27.03 5.72
CA ARG A 197 -11.29 -28.45 6.04
C ARG A 197 -12.73 -28.82 6.36
N VAL A 198 -13.26 -29.79 5.62
CA VAL A 198 -14.57 -30.35 5.96
C VAL A 198 -14.41 -31.22 7.19
N SER A 199 -15.16 -30.90 8.23
CA SER A 199 -15.27 -31.75 9.41
C SER A 199 -16.69 -32.30 9.46
N TYR A 200 -16.82 -33.62 9.34
CA TYR A 200 -18.08 -34.28 9.63
C TYR A 200 -18.06 -34.79 11.07
N ARG A 201 -19.18 -34.68 11.76
CA ARG A 201 -19.42 -35.32 13.06
C ARG A 201 -20.51 -36.36 12.88
N LEU A 202 -20.24 -37.58 13.34
CA LEU A 202 -21.25 -38.63 13.44
C LEU A 202 -21.72 -38.68 14.89
N LEU A 203 -23.02 -38.47 15.10
CA LEU A 203 -23.68 -38.76 16.36
C LEU A 203 -24.43 -40.07 16.18
N ALA A 204 -24.04 -41.09 16.93
CA ALA A 204 -24.76 -42.36 16.97
C ALA A 204 -25.47 -42.47 18.32
N ASP A 205 -26.77 -42.76 18.28
CA ASP A 205 -27.55 -43.08 19.46
C ASP A 205 -27.62 -44.60 19.62
N PRO A 206 -26.99 -45.18 20.67
CA PRO A 206 -26.94 -46.62 20.86
C PRO A 206 -28.29 -47.23 21.24
N GLU A 207 -29.28 -46.43 21.66
CA GLU A 207 -30.61 -46.93 22.04
C GLU A 207 -31.58 -47.00 20.85
N THR A 208 -31.44 -46.11 19.87
CA THR A 208 -32.33 -46.06 18.69
C THR A 208 -31.75 -46.72 17.44
N GLU A 209 -30.47 -47.14 17.46
CA GLU A 209 -29.71 -47.60 16.29
C GLU A 209 -29.62 -46.56 15.15
N GLU A 210 -29.93 -45.29 15.42
CA GLU A 210 -29.87 -44.21 14.45
C GLU A 210 -28.53 -43.47 14.52
N ALA A 211 -28.04 -43.03 13.35
CA ALA A 211 -26.86 -42.20 13.26
C ALA A 211 -27.14 -40.93 12.44
N LEU A 212 -26.75 -39.79 12.98
CA LEU A 212 -26.89 -38.48 12.36
C LEU A 212 -25.51 -37.96 11.93
N LEU A 213 -25.38 -37.69 10.63
CA LEU A 213 -24.18 -37.07 10.07
C LEU A 213 -24.38 -35.55 10.03
N MET A 214 -23.58 -34.82 10.80
CA MET A 214 -23.51 -33.36 10.75
C MET A 214 -22.25 -32.94 9.98
N GLY A 215 -22.37 -31.98 9.07
CA GLY A 215 -21.27 -31.46 8.25
C GLY A 215 -21.44 -29.98 7.95
#